data_AF-A0A5C7Q7W4-F1
#
_entry.id   AF-A0A5C7Q7W4-F1
#
_cell.length_a   1.000
_cell.length_b   1.000
_cell.length_c   1.000
_cell.angle_alpha   90.00
_cell.angle_beta   90.00
_cell.angle_gamma   90.00
#
_symmetry.space_group_name_H-M   'P 1'
#
loop_
_entity.id
_entity.type
_entity.pdbx_description
1 polymer ?
#
loop_
_entity_poly.entity_id
_entity_poly.type
_entity_poly.pdbx_seq_one_letter_code
_entity_poly.pdbx_strand_id
1 'polypeptide(L)'
;MTHKTPDDVLISALRTLAVDIQSEDGVANAAILEAAERLESFVEAMQTIRDAVLHERHQLAEAGMNNDQVNAVLGIIDDHDPQVFSESE
;
A
#
# COMPACT_ATOMS: atom_id res chain seq x y z
N MET A 1 -20.44 -5.32 -5.66
CA MET A 1 -19.08 -4.81 -5.41
C MET A 1 -18.54 -5.51 -4.18
N THR A 2 -17.49 -6.30 -4.30
CA THR A 2 -16.76 -6.85 -3.16
C THR A 2 -15.93 -5.71 -2.55
N HIS A 3 -16.16 -5.40 -1.28
CA HIS A 3 -15.34 -4.43 -0.56
C HIS A 3 -13.88 -4.90 -0.54
N LYS A 4 -12.93 -3.97 -0.71
CA LYS A 4 -11.51 -4.27 -0.54
C LYS A 4 -11.28 -4.67 0.92
N THR A 5 -10.80 -5.89 1.12
CA THR A 5 -10.45 -6.42 2.44
C THR A 5 -9.30 -5.61 3.04
N PRO A 6 -9.32 -5.30 4.35
CA PRO A 6 -8.16 -4.75 5.05
C PRO A 6 -6.92 -5.64 4.91
N ASP A 7 -5.74 -5.02 4.78
CA ASP A 7 -4.50 -5.76 4.48
C ASP A 7 -4.11 -6.72 5.63
N ASP A 8 -4.35 -6.35 6.89
CA ASP A 8 -4.10 -7.20 8.07
C ASP A 8 -4.98 -8.46 8.06
N VAL A 9 -6.26 -8.31 7.71
CA VAL A 9 -7.20 -9.43 7.56
C VAL A 9 -6.77 -10.35 6.41
N LEU A 10 -6.33 -9.78 5.29
CA LEU A 10 -5.85 -10.54 4.14
C LEU A 10 -4.55 -11.30 4.46
N ILE A 11 -3.56 -10.65 5.09
CA ILE A 11 -2.30 -11.29 5.52
C ILE A 11 -2.60 -12.44 6.48
N SER A 12 -3.48 -12.23 7.47
CA SER A 12 -3.88 -13.29 8.40
C SER A 12 -4.53 -14.46 7.68
N ALA A 13 -5.44 -14.20 6.73
CA ALA A 13 -6.10 -15.23 5.95
C ALA A 13 -5.10 -16.03 5.09
N LEU A 14 -4.14 -15.35 4.45
CA LEU A 14 -3.09 -16.01 3.66
C LEU A 14 -2.20 -16.90 4.54
N ARG A 15 -1.82 -16.44 5.74
CA ARG A 15 -1.05 -17.24 6.71
C ARG A 15 -1.81 -18.50 7.14
N THR A 16 -3.10 -18.36 7.47
CA THR A 16 -3.95 -19.51 7.83
C THR A 16 -4.09 -20.47 6.64
N LEU A 17 -4.35 -19.94 5.45
CA LEU A 17 -4.46 -20.74 4.23
C LEU A 17 -3.16 -21.50 3.94
N ALA A 18 -2.00 -20.86 4.07
CA ALA A 18 -0.70 -21.51 3.89
C ALA A 18 -0.47 -22.69 4.84
N VAL A 19 -1.13 -22.73 5.99
CA VAL A 19 -1.08 -23.88 6.92
C VAL A 19 -2.14 -24.93 6.57
N ASP A 20 -3.34 -24.49 6.20
CA ASP A 20 -4.49 -25.38 6.02
C ASP A 20 -4.47 -26.12 4.68
N ILE A 21 -3.89 -25.53 3.63
CA ILE A 21 -3.87 -26.22 2.32
C ILE A 21 -3.02 -27.49 2.37
N GLN A 22 -3.53 -28.52 1.71
CA GLN A 22 -2.81 -29.75 1.49
C GLN A 22 -2.10 -29.67 0.13
N SER A 23 -0.80 -29.39 0.15
CA SER A 23 0.07 -29.46 -1.04
C SER A 23 0.97 -30.68 -0.91
N GLU A 24 1.02 -31.53 -1.93
CA GLU A 24 1.84 -32.76 -1.91
C GLU A 24 3.35 -32.48 -1.77
N ASP A 25 3.80 -31.39 -2.38
CA ASP A 25 5.21 -30.95 -2.41
C ASP A 25 5.51 -29.77 -1.46
N GLY A 26 4.49 -29.26 -0.77
CA GLY A 26 4.60 -28.06 0.09
C GLY A 26 4.84 -26.74 -0.65
N VAL A 27 4.92 -26.73 -1.99
CA VAL A 27 5.24 -25.52 -2.77
C VAL A 27 4.14 -24.48 -2.65
N ALA A 28 2.87 -24.91 -2.67
CA ALA A 28 1.76 -23.98 -2.52
C ALA A 28 1.73 -23.35 -1.12
N ASN A 29 2.04 -24.11 -0.07
CA ASN A 29 2.13 -23.60 1.30
C ASN A 29 3.22 -22.51 1.39
N ALA A 30 4.40 -22.80 0.85
CA ALA A 30 5.53 -21.87 0.85
C ALA A 30 5.24 -20.60 0.04
N ALA A 31 4.64 -20.73 -1.14
CA ALA A 31 4.31 -19.60 -2.01
C ALA A 31 3.27 -18.66 -1.37
N ILE A 32 2.23 -19.22 -0.72
CA ILE A 32 1.20 -18.40 -0.05
C ILE A 32 1.79 -17.71 1.18
N LEU A 33 2.66 -18.40 1.94
CA LEU A 33 3.34 -17.81 3.08
C LEU A 33 4.25 -16.65 2.66
N GLU A 34 5.08 -16.85 1.63
CA GLU A 34 5.95 -15.80 1.06
C GLU A 34 5.14 -14.61 0.56
N ALA A 35 3.99 -14.84 -0.09
CA ALA A 35 3.09 -13.78 -0.50
C ALA A 35 2.56 -12.97 0.70
N ALA A 36 2.20 -13.63 1.80
CA ALA A 36 1.75 -12.96 3.03
C ALA A 36 2.86 -12.10 3.64
N GLU A 37 4.09 -12.63 3.72
CA GLU A 37 5.26 -11.93 4.26
C GLU A 37 5.67 -10.72 3.41
N ARG A 38 5.62 -10.85 2.08
CA ARG A 38 5.88 -9.73 1.17
C ARG A 38 4.82 -8.65 1.26
N LEU A 39 3.56 -9.04 1.40
CA LEU A 39 2.47 -8.09 1.60
C LEU A 39 2.63 -7.33 2.92
N GLU A 40 2.96 -8.02 4.01
CA GLU A 40 3.26 -7.38 5.30
C GLU A 40 4.43 -6.39 5.18
N SER A 41 5.53 -6.81 4.55
CA SER A 41 6.70 -5.95 4.31
C SER A 41 6.35 -4.70 3.50
N PHE A 42 5.47 -4.83 2.49
CA PHE A 42 5.02 -3.69 1.70
C PHE A 42 4.11 -2.75 2.50
N VAL A 43 3.22 -3.29 3.34
CA VAL A 43 2.38 -2.48 4.23
C VAL A 43 3.26 -1.68 5.19
N GLU A 44 4.26 -2.30 5.81
CA GLU A 44 5.21 -1.64 6.70
C GLU A 44 6.02 -0.55 5.99
N ALA A 45 6.52 -0.85 4.78
CA ALA A 45 7.24 0.12 3.97
C ALA A 45 6.37 1.33 3.60
N MET A 46 5.12 1.10 3.22
CA MET A 46 4.16 2.16 2.90
C MET A 46 3.83 3.02 4.11
N GLN A 47 3.67 2.41 5.30
CA GLN A 47 3.48 3.15 6.55
C GLN A 47 4.70 4.02 6.87
N THR A 48 5.90 3.45 6.76
CA THR A 48 7.16 4.18 6.98
C THR A 48 7.30 5.38 6.04
N ILE A 49 7.03 5.18 4.74
CA ILE A 49 7.08 6.25 3.73
C ILE A 49 6.06 7.33 4.07
N ARG A 50 4.81 6.95 4.37
CA ARG A 50 3.76 7.90 4.74
C ARG A 50 4.16 8.73 5.95
N ASP A 51 4.70 8.08 6.99
CA ASP A 51 5.06 8.75 8.23
C ASP A 51 6.25 9.70 8.02
N ALA A 52 7.23 9.32 7.20
CA ALA A 52 8.32 10.21 6.77
C ALA A 52 7.80 11.44 6.00
N VAL A 53 6.90 11.22 5.02
CA VAL A 53 6.28 12.31 4.26
C VAL A 53 5.49 13.26 5.17
N LEU A 54 4.70 12.73 6.11
CA LEU A 54 3.95 13.56 7.06
C LEU A 54 4.86 14.36 7.99
N HIS A 55 5.98 13.76 8.40
CA HIS A 55 6.98 14.44 9.22
C HIS A 55 7.62 15.60 8.47
N GLU A 56 8.09 15.39 7.23
CA GLU A 56 8.63 16.45 6.38
C GLU A 56 7.59 17.55 6.13
N ARG A 57 6.34 17.18 5.82
CA ARG A 57 5.24 18.12 5.62
C ARG A 57 5.04 19.04 6.83
N HIS A 58 5.14 18.49 8.03
CA HIS A 58 5.02 19.26 9.26
C HIS A 58 6.15 20.28 9.40
N GLN A 59 7.39 19.88 9.13
CA GLN A 59 8.54 20.80 9.17
C GLN A 59 8.42 21.95 8.15
N LEU A 60 7.94 21.66 6.93
CA LEU A 60 7.75 22.69 5.90
C LEU A 60 6.63 23.66 6.25
N ALA A 61 5.56 23.18 6.89
CA ALA A 61 4.49 24.03 7.40
C ALA A 61 4.99 24.96 8.52
N GLU A 62 5.85 24.48 9.42
CA GLU A 62 6.50 25.30 10.45
C GLU A 62 7.45 26.36 9.86
N ALA A 63 8.09 26.06 8.73
CA ALA A 63 8.88 27.02 7.96
C ALA A 63 8.04 28.08 7.23
N GLY A 64 6.70 28.04 7.35
CA GLY A 64 5.78 28.99 6.73
C GLY A 64 5.50 28.74 5.26
N MET A 65 5.82 27.55 4.74
CA MET A 65 5.50 27.19 3.35
C MET A 65 4.00 26.93 3.22
N ASN A 66 3.40 27.44 2.14
CA ASN A 66 1.98 27.21 1.87
C ASN A 66 1.75 25.83 1.21
N ASN A 67 0.49 25.43 1.11
CA ASN A 67 0.09 24.09 0.65
C ASN A 67 0.58 23.80 -0.79
N ASP A 68 0.56 24.81 -1.68
CA ASP A 68 1.00 24.69 -3.07
C ASP A 68 2.52 24.42 -3.16
N GLN A 69 3.30 25.13 -2.34
CA GLN A 69 4.76 24.93 -2.27
C GLN A 69 5.12 23.55 -1.68
N VAL A 70 4.37 23.10 -0.67
CA VAL A 70 4.56 21.78 -0.05
C VAL A 70 4.17 20.65 -1.01
N ASN A 71 3.04 20.76 -1.71
CA ASN A 71 2.61 19.78 -2.69
C ASN A 71 3.59 19.68 -3.88
N ALA A 72 4.15 20.80 -4.33
CA ALA A 72 5.17 20.82 -5.38
C ALA A 72 6.49 20.14 -4.95
N VAL A 73 6.94 20.35 -3.71
CA VAL A 73 8.16 19.69 -3.17
C VAL A 73 7.95 18.19 -2.98
N LEU A 74 6.75 17.79 -2.53
CA LEU A 74 6.41 16.38 -2.32
C LEU A 74 6.06 15.65 -3.63
N GLY A 75 6.06 16.34 -4.79
CA GLY A 75 5.69 15.76 -6.08
C GLY A 75 4.23 15.28 -6.14
N ILE A 76 3.39 15.75 -5.21
CA ILE A 76 1.94 15.49 -5.18
C ILE A 76 1.28 16.50 -6.14
N ILE A 77 1.68 16.46 -7.41
CA ILE A 77 0.99 17.19 -8.47
C ILE A 77 -0.25 16.37 -8.83
N ASP A 78 -1.40 17.05 -8.84
CA ASP A 78 -2.75 16.52 -9.05
C ASP A 78 -2.98 16.06 -10.50
N ASP A 79 -2.24 15.03 -10.94
CA ASP A 79 -2.43 14.39 -12.26
C ASP A 79 -3.20 13.07 -12.16
N HIS A 80 -3.77 12.74 -11.00
CA HIS A 80 -4.66 11.59 -10.86
C HIS A 80 -6.12 12.06 -10.82
N ASP A 81 -6.67 12.41 -11.99
CA ASP A 81 -8.11 12.28 -12.22
C ASP A 81 -8.40 10.80 -12.53
N PRO A 82 -8.99 10.01 -11.61
CA PRO A 82 -9.33 8.62 -11.86
C PRO A 82 -10.51 8.45 -12.84
N GLN A 83 -11.09 9.53 -13.39
CA GLN A 83 -12.23 9.47 -14.30
C GLN A 83 -11.87 9.54 -15.80
N VAL A 84 -10.60 9.60 -16.18
CA VAL A 84 -10.22 9.54 -17.61
C VAL A 84 -10.20 8.08 -18.12
N PHE A 85 -11.34 7.38 -18.00
CA PHE A 85 -11.65 6.31 -18.93
C PHE A 85 -12.07 6.97 -20.24
N SER A 86 -11.10 7.21 -21.14
CA SER A 86 -11.44 7.50 -22.52
C SER A 86 -12.06 6.23 -23.10
N GLU A 87 -13.39 6.16 -23.11
CA GLU A 87 -14.11 5.34 -24.07
C GLU A 87 -13.55 5.66 -25.46
N SER A 88 -12.92 4.67 -26.08
CA SER A 88 -12.57 4.71 -27.50
C SER A 88 -13.29 3.51 -28.12
N GLU A 89 -14.36 3.84 -28.85
CA GLU A 89 -15.11 2.98 -29.76
C GLU A 89 -14.22 2.30 -30.81
#